data_AF-A0A0N0PEC9-F1
#
_entry.id   AF-A0A0N0PEC9-F1
#
_cell.length_a   1.000
_cell.length_b   1.000
_cell.length_c   1.000
_cell.angle_alpha   90.00
_cell.angle_beta   90.00
_cell.angle_gamma   90.00
#
_symmetry.space_group_name_H-M   'P 1'
#
loop_
_entity.id
_entity.type
_entity.pdbx_description
1 polymer ?
#
loop_
_entity_poly.entity_id
_entity_poly.type
_entity_poly.pdbx_seq_one_letter_code
_entity_poly.pdbx_strand_id
1 'polypeptide(L)'
;MEENCKPIQLINTTNIDDKIISIVEYNFTWPDSEPRKGLVLCPYAYSIHDLIKPLIDSRKLNNKSEKLNIWTMLSINPEPIILQLLPKAHSWPVPAYAGVCGRLEVVAYEGVPISSLTHIEWRRKLKIAKKILDAAMDFTFKHDRFRFYLMDWSLDNIVANEKDEISFVDLEDVIVLDKHISPRKDLPDWYQRYNRELIGPGFTFSIENMCKHHLSDHNLWAACYIIGGEDNPLLYPIPKSINATRPHLDKLLIECLNSDDRFKTLAKIQHYISDMLTDEKLFGSASVR
;
A
#
# COMPACT_ATOMS: atom_id res chain seq x y z
N MET A 1 45.94 -4.68 -3.53
CA MET A 1 44.75 -4.12 -2.86
C MET A 1 45.16 -3.80 -1.44
N GLU A 2 45.08 -2.54 -1.02
CA GLU A 2 45.42 -2.15 0.36
C GLU A 2 44.48 -2.86 1.35
N GLU A 3 45.05 -3.44 2.41
CA GLU A 3 44.34 -4.22 3.43
C GLU A 3 43.30 -3.39 4.24
N ASN A 4 43.20 -2.08 4.00
CA ASN A 4 42.33 -1.15 4.73
C ASN A 4 41.28 -0.44 3.87
N CYS A 5 40.92 -0.99 2.70
CA CYS A 5 39.88 -0.42 1.88
C CYS A 5 38.49 -0.60 2.52
N LYS A 6 37.97 0.46 3.16
CA LYS A 6 36.60 0.48 3.67
C LYS A 6 35.64 0.70 2.50
N PRO A 7 34.44 0.07 2.47
CA PRO A 7 33.45 0.30 1.40
C PRO A 7 33.12 1.78 1.14
N ILE A 8 33.18 2.61 2.18
CA ILE A 8 32.97 4.06 2.08
C ILE A 8 34.04 4.81 1.27
N GLN A 9 35.20 4.18 1.06
CA GLN A 9 36.31 4.69 0.25
C GLN A 9 36.19 4.23 -1.22
N LEU A 10 35.40 3.20 -1.50
CA LEU A 10 35.14 2.69 -2.86
C LEU A 10 33.99 3.41 -3.56
N ILE A 11 33.11 4.04 -2.79
CA ILE A 11 31.92 4.72 -3.32
C ILE A 11 32.15 6.24 -3.25
N ASN A 12 31.94 6.95 -4.36
CA ASN A 12 31.95 8.40 -4.33
C ASN A 12 30.77 8.91 -3.49
N THR A 13 31.07 9.32 -2.26
CA THR A 13 30.11 9.73 -1.23
C THR A 13 29.79 11.23 -1.24
N THR A 14 30.28 11.99 -2.23
CA THR A 14 29.84 13.37 -2.40
C THR A 14 28.38 13.40 -2.86
N ASN A 15 27.64 14.40 -2.37
CA ASN A 15 26.26 14.70 -2.77
C ASN A 15 25.29 13.52 -2.60
N ILE A 16 25.46 12.71 -1.54
CA ILE A 16 24.58 11.56 -1.28
C ILE A 16 23.12 11.95 -1.10
N ASP A 17 22.85 13.13 -0.53
CA ASP A 17 21.50 13.67 -0.36
C ASP A 17 20.85 13.93 -1.72
N ASP A 18 21.55 14.59 -2.65
CA ASP A 18 21.05 14.83 -4.01
C ASP A 18 20.78 13.50 -4.75
N LYS A 19 21.64 12.49 -4.54
CA LYS A 19 21.43 11.16 -5.12
C LYS A 19 20.18 10.48 -4.58
N ILE A 20 19.94 10.55 -3.27
CA ILE A 20 18.71 10.01 -2.65
C ILE A 20 17.48 10.71 -3.23
N ILE A 21 17.50 12.04 -3.32
CA ILE A 21 16.40 12.84 -3.89
C ILE A 21 16.14 12.40 -5.34
N SER A 22 17.19 12.28 -6.16
CA SER A 22 17.04 11.92 -7.57
C SER A 22 16.43 10.53 -7.82
N ILE A 23 16.58 9.58 -6.88
CA ILE A 23 15.98 8.24 -7.01
C ILE A 23 14.47 8.27 -6.79
N VAL A 24 14.01 9.08 -5.84
CA VAL A 24 12.61 9.10 -5.41
C VAL A 24 11.79 10.16 -6.14
N GLU A 25 12.45 11.09 -6.83
CA GLU A 25 11.81 12.12 -7.62
C GLU A 25 11.07 11.53 -8.82
N TYR A 26 9.86 12.04 -9.07
CA TYR A 26 9.09 11.73 -10.26
C TYR A 26 9.30 12.82 -11.31
N ASN A 27 9.75 12.42 -12.50
CA ASN A 27 9.95 13.36 -13.59
C ASN A 27 8.63 13.67 -14.32
N PHE A 28 8.04 14.84 -14.01
CA PHE A 28 6.82 15.32 -14.65
C PHE A 28 6.98 15.74 -16.12
N THR A 29 8.21 15.91 -16.61
CA THR A 29 8.48 16.43 -17.97
C THR A 29 8.65 15.33 -19.02
N TRP A 30 9.04 14.14 -18.59
CA TRP A 30 9.24 12.96 -19.44
C TRP A 30 8.71 11.74 -18.71
N PRO A 31 7.40 11.43 -18.80
CA PRO A 31 6.88 10.18 -18.27
C PRO A 31 7.58 9.02 -18.99
N ASP A 32 8.16 8.12 -18.21
CA ASP A 32 8.90 6.96 -18.73
C ASP A 32 8.00 6.11 -19.65
N SER A 33 8.60 5.49 -20.67
CA SER A 33 7.88 4.56 -21.56
C SER A 33 7.52 3.24 -20.86
N GLU A 34 8.11 2.97 -19.70
CA GLU A 34 7.85 1.82 -18.84
C GLU A 34 7.22 2.29 -17.52
N PRO A 35 6.42 1.46 -16.85
CA PRO A 35 5.87 1.80 -15.54
C PRO A 35 7.00 2.13 -14.55
N ARG A 36 6.92 3.29 -13.90
CA ARG A 36 7.89 3.70 -12.88
C ARG A 36 7.86 2.70 -11.71
N LYS A 37 8.98 2.00 -11.49
CA LYS A 37 9.20 1.05 -10.39
C LYS A 37 9.92 1.63 -9.18
N GLY A 38 9.74 1.09 -7.99
CA GLY A 38 10.40 1.56 -6.78
C GLY A 38 9.61 2.65 -6.05
N LEU A 39 10.30 3.36 -5.17
CA LEU A 39 9.70 4.40 -4.34
C LEU A 39 9.63 5.72 -5.10
N VAL A 40 8.42 6.26 -5.20
CA VAL A 40 8.17 7.63 -5.68
C VAL A 40 7.74 8.49 -4.51
N LEU A 41 8.32 9.68 -4.37
CA LEU A 41 7.95 10.62 -3.33
C LEU A 41 7.34 11.90 -3.89
N CYS A 42 6.14 12.22 -3.40
CA CYS A 42 5.33 13.29 -3.93
C CYS A 42 4.79 14.26 -2.86
N PRO A 43 4.45 15.50 -3.27
CA PRO A 43 4.78 16.09 -4.57
C PRO A 43 6.24 16.52 -4.70
N TYR A 44 6.95 16.59 -3.58
CA TYR A 44 8.32 17.07 -3.55
C TYR A 44 9.26 16.02 -2.98
N ALA A 45 10.26 15.63 -3.78
CA ALA A 45 11.22 14.60 -3.42
C ALA A 45 12.05 14.92 -2.16
N TYR A 46 12.18 16.19 -1.77
CA TYR A 46 12.88 16.58 -0.54
C TYR A 46 12.19 16.09 0.75
N SER A 47 10.90 15.73 0.70
CA SER A 47 10.19 15.14 1.85
C SER A 47 10.80 13.79 2.28
N ILE A 48 11.75 13.24 1.50
CA ILE A 48 12.44 11.99 1.81
C ILE A 48 13.21 12.11 3.10
N HIS A 49 13.75 13.30 3.39
CA HIS A 49 14.47 13.57 4.63
C HIS A 49 13.58 13.37 5.84
N ASP A 50 12.31 13.77 5.76
CA ASP A 50 11.35 13.58 6.83
C ASP A 50 10.83 12.15 6.90
N LEU A 51 10.68 11.48 5.76
CA LEU A 51 10.27 10.08 5.69
C LEU A 51 11.29 9.16 6.36
N ILE A 52 12.58 9.32 6.06
CA ILE A 52 13.64 8.44 6.58
C ILE A 52 14.20 8.89 7.94
N LYS A 53 13.84 10.07 8.43
CA LYS A 53 14.35 10.62 9.70
C LYS A 53 14.21 9.64 10.87
N PRO A 54 13.07 8.96 11.09
CA PRO A 54 12.94 7.98 12.18
C PRO A 54 13.96 6.82 12.09
N LEU A 55 14.33 6.43 10.87
CA LEU A 55 15.31 5.36 10.62
C LEU A 55 16.73 5.81 10.95
N ILE A 56 17.07 7.05 10.65
CA ILE A 56 18.40 7.61 10.95
C ILE A 56 18.54 7.88 12.45
N ASP A 57 17.53 8.50 13.07
CA ASP A 57 17.55 8.90 14.48
C ASP A 57 17.61 7.69 15.43
N SER A 58 16.97 6.58 15.07
CA SER A 58 16.94 5.36 15.89
C SER A 58 18.27 4.60 15.96
N ARG A 59 19.14 4.74 14.96
CA ARG A 59 20.33 3.88 14.80
C ARG A 59 21.60 4.39 15.50
N LYS A 60 21.64 5.62 16.00
CA LYS A 60 22.81 6.25 16.70
C LYS A 60 24.19 6.01 16.02
N LEU A 61 24.18 5.74 14.71
CA LEU A 61 25.34 5.37 13.89
C LEU A 61 25.86 6.58 13.13
N ASN A 62 27.01 6.42 12.46
CA ASN A 62 27.55 7.48 11.60
C ASN A 62 26.55 7.82 10.48
N ASN A 63 26.02 9.05 10.52
CA ASN A 63 25.05 9.60 9.58
C ASN A 63 25.43 9.35 8.10
N LYS A 64 26.73 9.38 7.77
CA LYS A 64 27.19 9.16 6.40
C LYS A 64 27.03 7.71 5.92
N SER A 65 27.28 6.74 6.80
CA SER A 65 27.12 5.31 6.50
C SER A 65 25.65 4.93 6.38
N GLU A 66 24.78 5.52 7.23
CA GLU A 66 23.33 5.30 7.15
C GLU A 66 22.73 5.88 5.88
N LYS A 67 23.06 7.12 5.52
CA LYS A 67 22.62 7.71 4.24
C LYS A 67 23.07 6.88 3.04
N LEU A 68 24.28 6.33 3.08
CA LEU A 68 24.76 5.44 2.03
C LEU A 68 23.95 4.15 1.97
N ASN A 69 23.64 3.54 3.12
CA ASN A 69 22.81 2.35 3.21
C ASN A 69 21.40 2.61 2.65
N ILE A 70 20.76 3.71 3.06
CA ILE A 70 19.46 4.16 2.55
C ILE A 70 19.49 4.36 1.04
N TRP A 71 20.49 5.08 0.54
CA TRP A 71 20.68 5.28 -0.90
C TRP A 71 20.77 3.95 -1.66
N THR A 72 21.58 3.00 -1.16
CA THR A 72 21.70 1.68 -1.79
C THR A 72 20.42 0.86 -1.73
N MET A 73 19.66 0.90 -0.63
CA MET A 73 18.37 0.22 -0.53
C MET A 73 17.38 0.83 -1.54
N LEU A 74 17.19 2.15 -1.53
CA LEU A 74 16.31 2.85 -2.49
C LEU A 74 16.68 2.57 -3.94
N SER A 75 17.97 2.37 -4.26
CA SER A 75 18.42 2.06 -5.61
C SER A 75 18.13 0.62 -6.07
N ILE A 76 17.93 -0.31 -5.13
CA ILE A 76 17.84 -1.76 -5.42
C ILE A 76 16.44 -2.29 -5.12
N ASN A 77 15.97 -2.09 -3.89
CA ASN A 77 14.65 -2.45 -3.42
C ASN A 77 14.27 -1.52 -2.26
N PRO A 78 13.23 -0.67 -2.40
CA PRO A 78 12.79 0.21 -1.33
C PRO A 78 11.96 -0.51 -0.23
N GLU A 79 11.50 -1.74 -0.46
CA GLU A 79 10.67 -2.50 0.49
C GLU A 79 11.23 -2.55 1.92
N PRO A 80 12.53 -2.84 2.16
CA PRO A 80 13.09 -2.80 3.51
C PRO A 80 12.90 -1.46 4.23
N ILE A 81 12.93 -0.34 3.49
CA ILE A 81 12.68 0.98 4.07
C ILE A 81 11.21 1.12 4.43
N ILE A 82 10.31 0.72 3.52
CA ILE A 82 8.86 0.79 3.73
C ILE A 82 8.43 -0.07 4.91
N LEU A 83 8.91 -1.31 5.02
CA LEU A 83 8.56 -2.21 6.13
C LEU A 83 9.02 -1.67 7.50
N GLN A 84 10.15 -0.98 7.56
CA GLN A 84 10.61 -0.32 8.79
C GLN A 84 9.77 0.91 9.14
N LEU A 85 9.22 1.61 8.15
CA LEU A 85 8.33 2.76 8.34
C LEU A 85 6.89 2.36 8.65
N LEU A 86 6.47 1.18 8.19
CA LEU A 86 5.15 0.60 8.37
C LEU A 86 5.22 -0.67 9.24
N PRO A 87 5.77 -0.61 10.46
CA PRO A 87 6.02 -1.81 11.25
C PRO A 87 4.73 -2.54 11.64
N LYS A 88 4.71 -3.87 11.48
CA LYS A 88 3.63 -4.76 11.97
C LYS A 88 3.24 -4.48 13.43
N ALA A 89 4.21 -4.16 14.28
CA ALA A 89 4.00 -3.84 15.70
C ALA A 89 3.03 -2.66 15.92
N HIS A 90 2.89 -1.77 14.93
CA HIS A 90 1.92 -0.67 14.93
C HIS A 90 0.65 -1.00 14.12
N SER A 91 0.34 -2.30 14.01
CA SER A 91 -0.83 -2.85 13.32
C SER A 91 -0.90 -2.52 11.84
N TRP A 92 0.23 -2.31 11.17
CA TRP A 92 0.27 -2.23 9.70
C TRP A 92 0.11 -3.63 9.10
N PRO A 93 -0.66 -3.80 8.00
CA PRO A 93 -0.90 -5.09 7.38
C PRO A 93 0.25 -5.47 6.43
N VAL A 94 1.47 -5.52 6.95
CA VAL A 94 2.68 -5.90 6.21
C VAL A 94 3.49 -6.90 7.04
N PRO A 95 4.40 -7.70 6.46
CA PRO A 95 5.23 -8.62 7.21
C PRO A 95 6.05 -7.97 8.33
N ALA A 96 6.26 -8.69 9.42
CA ALA A 96 7.24 -8.27 10.42
C ALA A 96 8.66 -8.33 9.83
N TYR A 97 9.31 -7.18 9.74
CA TYR A 97 10.68 -7.04 9.24
C TYR A 97 11.72 -7.41 10.28
N ALA A 98 12.63 -8.33 9.94
CA ALA A 98 13.72 -8.76 10.81
C ALA A 98 15.05 -8.09 10.47
N GLY A 99 15.32 -7.83 9.18
CA GLY A 99 16.55 -7.18 8.75
C GLY A 99 16.96 -7.53 7.31
N VAL A 100 18.07 -6.93 6.89
CA VAL A 100 18.70 -7.18 5.58
C VAL A 100 20.17 -7.57 5.77
N CYS A 101 20.63 -8.56 5.00
CA CYS A 101 22.03 -8.93 4.88
C CYS A 101 22.44 -8.92 3.40
N GLY A 102 23.15 -7.87 2.97
CA GLY A 102 23.48 -7.68 1.56
C GLY A 102 22.23 -7.41 0.73
N ARG A 103 21.87 -8.36 -0.16
CA ARG A 103 20.65 -8.32 -0.99
C ARG A 103 19.55 -9.25 -0.48
N LEU A 104 19.78 -9.92 0.65
CA LEU A 104 18.80 -10.81 1.27
C LEU A 104 18.01 -10.02 2.31
N GLU A 105 16.70 -9.96 2.12
CA GLU A 105 15.75 -9.46 3.11
C GLU A 105 15.14 -10.62 3.89
N VAL A 106 14.95 -10.43 5.20
CA VAL A 106 14.33 -11.41 6.09
C VAL A 106 13.08 -10.79 6.70
N VAL A 107 11.94 -11.38 6.36
CA VAL A 107 10.61 -11.02 6.85
C VAL A 107 9.88 -12.24 7.42
N ALA A 108 8.90 -12.00 8.28
CA ALA A 108 8.06 -13.07 8.81
C ALA A 108 7.18 -13.69 7.72
N TYR A 109 6.93 -15.00 7.86
CA TYR A 109 5.93 -15.68 7.06
C TYR A 109 4.52 -15.30 7.52
N GLU A 110 3.75 -14.64 6.66
CA GLU A 110 2.42 -14.10 6.97
C GLU A 110 1.26 -14.94 6.40
N GLY A 111 1.54 -16.13 5.87
CA GLY A 111 0.53 -17.06 5.34
C GLY A 111 0.66 -17.31 3.85
N VAL A 112 -0.45 -17.69 3.21
CA VAL A 112 -0.49 -18.03 1.78
C VAL A 112 -1.22 -16.94 0.97
N PRO A 113 -0.85 -16.72 -0.31
CA PRO A 113 -1.58 -15.81 -1.19
C PRO A 113 -3.08 -16.12 -1.23
N ILE A 114 -3.93 -15.09 -1.21
CA ILE A 114 -5.39 -15.27 -1.27
C ILE A 114 -5.81 -15.97 -2.57
N SER A 115 -5.10 -15.76 -3.68
CA SER A 115 -5.31 -16.45 -4.95
C SER A 115 -5.27 -17.97 -4.82
N SER A 116 -4.48 -18.50 -3.87
CA SER A 116 -4.38 -19.94 -3.58
C SER A 116 -5.53 -20.48 -2.73
N LEU A 117 -6.34 -19.60 -2.11
CA LEU A 117 -7.46 -19.96 -1.23
C LEU A 117 -8.77 -20.19 -2.01
N THR A 118 -8.75 -21.11 -2.96
CA THR A 118 -9.88 -21.33 -3.90
C THR A 118 -11.16 -21.87 -3.25
N HIS A 119 -11.06 -22.60 -2.13
CA HIS A 119 -12.17 -23.34 -1.53
C HIS A 119 -12.52 -22.93 -0.10
N ILE A 120 -12.20 -21.69 0.30
CA ILE A 120 -12.55 -21.20 1.63
C ILE A 120 -14.03 -20.79 1.74
N GLU A 121 -14.59 -20.96 2.95
CA GLU A 121 -15.94 -20.54 3.30
C GLU A 121 -16.19 -19.06 2.96
N TRP A 122 -17.39 -18.75 2.46
CA TRP A 122 -17.71 -17.39 2.04
C TRP A 122 -17.66 -16.39 3.21
N ARG A 123 -17.97 -16.82 4.44
CA ARG A 123 -17.77 -16.00 5.64
C ARG A 123 -16.30 -15.60 5.83
N ARG A 124 -15.37 -16.51 5.54
CA ARG A 124 -13.92 -16.25 5.63
C ARG A 124 -13.50 -15.24 4.56
N LYS A 125 -13.98 -15.39 3.32
CA LYS A 125 -13.81 -14.38 2.25
C LYS A 125 -14.30 -13.01 2.69
N LEU A 126 -15.45 -12.94 3.36
CA LEU A 126 -16.04 -11.72 3.87
C LEU A 126 -15.18 -11.04 4.97
N LYS A 127 -14.59 -11.83 5.89
CA LYS A 127 -13.63 -11.31 6.88
C LYS A 127 -12.38 -10.73 6.21
N ILE A 128 -11.80 -11.48 5.27
CA ILE A 128 -10.60 -11.07 4.52
C ILE A 128 -10.90 -9.78 3.74
N ALA A 129 -12.03 -9.72 3.04
CA ALA A 129 -12.48 -8.53 2.31
C ALA A 129 -12.59 -7.30 3.23
N LYS A 130 -13.15 -7.46 4.45
CA LYS A 130 -13.18 -6.38 5.43
C LYS A 130 -11.78 -5.85 5.74
N LYS A 131 -10.82 -6.76 5.98
CA LYS A 131 -9.43 -6.37 6.29
C LYS A 131 -8.73 -5.70 5.12
N ILE A 132 -9.03 -6.10 3.88
CA ILE A 132 -8.52 -5.43 2.67
C ILE A 132 -9.03 -3.99 2.61
N LEU A 133 -10.32 -3.76 2.91
CA LEU A 133 -10.89 -2.41 2.98
C LEU A 133 -10.31 -1.58 4.13
N ASP A 134 -10.10 -2.20 5.30
CA ASP A 134 -9.45 -1.56 6.45
C ASP A 134 -7.99 -1.17 6.09
N ALA A 135 -7.25 -2.06 5.41
CA ALA A 135 -5.88 -1.82 4.96
C ALA A 135 -5.80 -0.64 3.98
N ALA A 136 -6.74 -0.54 3.03
CA ALA A 136 -6.81 0.60 2.11
C ALA A 136 -6.96 1.92 2.86
N MET A 137 -7.81 1.97 3.89
CA MET A 137 -7.97 3.13 4.74
C MET A 137 -6.71 3.42 5.55
N ASP A 138 -6.06 2.39 6.10
CA ASP A 138 -4.83 2.53 6.86
C ASP A 138 -3.70 3.13 6.00
N PHE A 139 -3.41 2.55 4.83
CA PHE A 139 -2.39 3.06 3.91
C PHE A 139 -2.67 4.49 3.45
N THR A 140 -3.94 4.85 3.27
CA THR A 140 -4.32 6.21 2.87
C THR A 140 -4.26 7.21 4.03
N PHE A 141 -4.65 6.86 5.25
CA PHE A 141 -4.94 7.85 6.31
C PHE A 141 -4.14 7.69 7.61
N LYS A 142 -3.71 6.48 7.97
CA LYS A 142 -3.25 6.16 9.33
C LYS A 142 -1.93 6.84 9.70
N HIS A 143 -1.00 6.99 8.76
CA HIS A 143 0.27 7.64 9.07
C HIS A 143 0.07 9.15 9.18
N ASP A 144 0.63 9.79 10.21
CA ASP A 144 0.36 11.20 10.55
C ASP A 144 0.74 12.19 9.45
N ARG A 145 1.85 11.96 8.76
CA ARG A 145 2.37 12.85 7.70
C ARG A 145 2.23 12.33 6.27
N PHE A 146 2.28 11.03 6.04
CA PHE A 146 2.40 10.46 4.70
C PHE A 146 1.17 9.62 4.36
N ARG A 147 0.91 9.47 3.06
CA ARG A 147 0.02 8.45 2.51
C ARG A 147 0.86 7.48 1.69
N PHE A 148 0.50 6.21 1.73
CA PHE A 148 1.21 5.16 1.00
C PHE A 148 0.25 4.59 -0.03
N TYR A 149 0.54 4.77 -1.32
CA TYR A 149 -0.23 4.19 -2.40
C TYR A 149 0.55 3.02 -2.97
N LEU A 150 0.09 1.81 -2.66
CA LEU A 150 0.70 0.58 -3.17
C LEU A 150 0.24 0.36 -4.60
N MET A 151 1.15 -0.06 -5.47
CA MET A 151 0.87 -0.18 -6.90
C MET A 151 0.43 -1.59 -7.28
N ASP A 152 0.92 -2.60 -6.55
CA ASP A 152 0.54 -4.00 -6.74
C ASP A 152 -0.55 -4.43 -5.77
N TRP A 153 -1.80 -4.10 -6.10
CA TRP A 153 -2.96 -4.70 -5.46
C TRP A 153 -3.38 -5.93 -6.26
N SER A 154 -3.07 -7.11 -5.73
CA SER A 154 -3.44 -8.38 -6.34
C SER A 154 -3.75 -9.44 -5.28
N LEU A 155 -4.54 -10.45 -5.64
CA LEU A 155 -4.78 -11.60 -4.76
C LEU A 155 -3.53 -12.47 -4.54
N ASP A 156 -2.50 -12.29 -5.37
CA ASP A 156 -1.20 -12.93 -5.24
C ASP A 156 -0.30 -12.18 -4.23
N ASN A 157 -0.34 -10.85 -4.21
CA ASN A 157 0.43 -10.01 -3.28
C ASN A 157 -0.20 -9.92 -1.87
N ILE A 158 -1.50 -10.19 -1.74
CA ILE A 158 -2.15 -10.19 -0.43
C ILE A 158 -2.19 -11.63 0.09
N VAL A 159 -1.50 -11.87 1.21
CA VAL A 159 -1.50 -13.17 1.89
C VAL A 159 -2.45 -13.18 3.08
N ALA A 160 -2.96 -14.35 3.43
CA ALA A 160 -3.76 -14.56 4.63
C ALA A 160 -3.26 -15.77 5.43
N ASN A 161 -3.23 -15.63 6.75
CA ASN A 161 -2.85 -16.73 7.65
C ASN A 161 -4.09 -17.48 8.20
N GLU A 162 -3.82 -18.48 9.04
CA GLU A 162 -4.85 -19.32 9.68
C GLU A 162 -5.79 -18.55 10.61
N LYS A 163 -5.38 -17.38 11.09
CA LYS A 163 -6.18 -16.48 11.95
C LYS A 163 -7.01 -15.48 11.15
N ASP A 164 -7.07 -15.62 9.82
CA ASP A 164 -7.69 -14.66 8.91
C ASP A 164 -7.04 -13.26 8.98
N GLU A 165 -5.80 -13.13 9.48
CA GLU A 165 -5.02 -11.89 9.35
C GLU A 165 -4.43 -11.82 7.94
N ILE A 166 -4.39 -10.61 7.37
CA ILE A 166 -3.83 -10.37 6.05
C ILE A 166 -2.51 -9.60 6.13
N SER A 167 -1.68 -9.72 5.10
CA SER A 167 -0.53 -8.84 4.88
C SER A 167 -0.24 -8.65 3.40
N PHE A 168 0.31 -7.49 3.04
CA PHE A 168 0.83 -7.16 1.71
C PHE A 168 2.33 -7.47 1.72
N VAL A 169 2.79 -8.40 0.87
CA VAL A 169 4.13 -8.98 0.97
C VAL A 169 5.15 -8.43 -0.01
N ASP A 170 4.70 -7.76 -1.06
CA ASP A 170 5.52 -7.04 -2.03
C ASP A 170 5.17 -5.55 -1.92
N LEU A 171 6.16 -4.76 -1.49
CA LEU A 171 6.06 -3.32 -1.30
C LEU A 171 7.14 -2.58 -2.09
N GLU A 172 7.66 -3.19 -3.16
CA GLU A 172 8.72 -2.60 -3.98
C GLU A 172 8.23 -1.36 -4.73
N ASP A 173 6.97 -1.36 -5.17
CA ASP A 173 6.36 -0.28 -5.94
C ASP A 173 5.36 0.50 -5.09
N VAL A 174 5.77 1.70 -4.65
CA VAL A 174 4.95 2.56 -3.78
C VAL A 174 5.13 4.04 -4.10
N ILE A 175 4.01 4.76 -4.14
CA ILE A 175 4.02 6.23 -4.09
C ILE A 175 3.78 6.66 -2.65
N VAL A 176 4.71 7.42 -2.11
CA VAL A 176 4.58 8.07 -0.80
C VAL A 176 4.23 9.54 -1.02
N LEU A 177 3.09 9.98 -0.49
CA LEU A 177 2.63 11.36 -0.60
C LEU A 177 2.73 12.09 0.73
N ASP A 178 3.44 13.22 0.77
CA ASP A 178 3.51 14.11 1.94
C ASP A 178 2.25 14.97 2.05
N LYS A 179 1.49 14.78 3.14
CA LYS A 179 0.29 15.55 3.45
C LYS A 179 0.62 16.97 3.93
N HIS A 180 1.81 17.18 4.48
CA HIS A 180 2.18 18.40 5.21
C HIS A 180 3.13 19.28 4.38
N ILE A 181 2.65 19.71 3.22
CA ILE A 181 3.38 20.64 2.36
C ILE A 181 2.71 22.02 2.36
N SER A 182 3.48 23.02 1.92
CA SER A 182 2.93 24.26 1.40
C SER A 182 2.99 24.21 -0.13
N PRO A 183 1.85 23.97 -0.83
CA PRO A 183 1.87 23.83 -2.29
C PRO A 183 2.36 25.12 -2.93
N ARG A 184 3.30 25.01 -3.88
CA ARG A 184 3.75 26.14 -4.70
C ARG A 184 2.81 26.31 -5.90
N LYS A 185 3.09 27.30 -6.74
CA LYS A 185 2.26 27.65 -7.91
C LYS A 185 2.17 26.54 -8.97
N ASP A 186 3.01 25.53 -8.89
CA ASP A 186 3.06 24.35 -9.75
C ASP A 186 1.97 23.30 -9.41
N LEU A 187 1.29 23.43 -8.27
CA LEU A 187 0.24 22.52 -7.81
C LEU A 187 -1.12 23.23 -7.66
N PRO A 188 -1.71 23.74 -8.77
CA PRO A 188 -2.98 24.48 -8.71
C PRO A 188 -4.15 23.65 -8.18
N ASP A 189 -4.13 22.33 -8.43
CA ASP A 189 -5.19 21.40 -8.07
C ASP A 189 -4.93 20.66 -6.75
N TRP A 190 -3.92 21.08 -5.97
CA TRP A 190 -3.51 20.36 -4.76
C TRP A 190 -4.67 20.04 -3.82
N TYR A 191 -5.57 21.01 -3.58
CA TYR A 191 -6.70 20.83 -2.67
C TYR A 191 -7.90 20.08 -3.26
N GLN A 192 -7.81 19.68 -4.53
CA GLN A 192 -8.79 18.82 -5.17
C GLN A 192 -8.43 17.35 -4.92
N ARG A 193 -9.41 16.46 -5.04
CA ARG A 193 -9.19 15.01 -4.97
C ARG A 193 -8.93 14.49 -6.38
N TYR A 194 -7.97 13.58 -6.51
CA TYR A 194 -7.78 12.82 -7.73
C TYR A 194 -8.54 11.49 -7.63
N ASN A 195 -9.57 11.34 -8.44
CA ASN A 195 -10.27 10.09 -8.60
C ASN A 195 -9.66 9.31 -9.79
N ARG A 196 -9.66 7.98 -9.71
CA ARG A 196 -9.25 7.12 -10.82
C ARG A 196 -9.84 7.57 -12.16
N GLU A 197 -8.98 7.62 -13.17
CA GLU A 197 -9.39 7.82 -14.56
C GLU A 197 -10.16 6.59 -15.07
N LEU A 198 -11.36 6.80 -15.61
CA LEU A 198 -12.18 5.73 -16.21
C LEU A 198 -11.68 5.29 -17.60
N ILE A 199 -10.42 5.55 -17.92
CA ILE A 199 -9.83 5.27 -19.22
C ILE A 199 -9.19 3.88 -19.15
N GLY A 200 -9.82 2.91 -19.83
CA GLY A 200 -9.29 1.57 -20.03
C GLY A 200 -9.64 0.54 -18.94
N PRO A 201 -9.45 -0.75 -19.24
CA PRO A 201 -9.62 -1.84 -18.28
C PRO A 201 -8.47 -1.88 -17.26
N GLY A 202 -8.73 -2.42 -16.07
CA GLY A 202 -7.71 -2.72 -15.05
C GLY A 202 -7.26 -1.54 -14.19
N PHE A 203 -6.13 -1.74 -13.49
CA PHE A 203 -5.49 -0.78 -12.59
C PHE A 203 -4.82 0.36 -13.35
N THR A 204 -5.62 1.29 -13.86
CA THR A 204 -5.13 2.52 -14.51
C THR A 204 -5.15 3.69 -13.54
N PHE A 205 -4.00 4.35 -13.37
CA PHE A 205 -3.85 5.57 -12.59
C PHE A 205 -2.72 6.42 -13.18
N SER A 206 -2.74 7.72 -12.91
CA SER A 206 -1.66 8.63 -13.26
C SER A 206 -0.87 9.01 -12.02
N ILE A 207 0.39 8.58 -11.95
CA ILE A 207 1.33 8.98 -10.88
C ILE A 207 1.41 10.51 -10.84
N GLU A 208 1.48 11.16 -12.00
CA GLU A 208 1.49 12.62 -12.11
C GLU A 208 0.27 13.24 -11.41
N ASN A 209 -0.94 12.76 -11.71
CA ASN A 209 -2.15 13.31 -11.12
C ASN A 209 -2.24 12.97 -9.63
N MET A 210 -1.85 11.77 -9.20
CA MET A 210 -1.75 11.43 -7.78
C MET A 210 -0.80 12.37 -7.04
N CYS A 211 0.32 12.73 -7.66
CA CYS A 211 1.32 13.63 -7.09
C CYS A 211 0.89 15.10 -7.14
N LYS A 212 -0.02 15.49 -8.04
CA LYS A 212 -0.55 16.85 -8.13
C LYS A 212 -1.72 17.16 -7.19
N HIS A 213 -2.25 16.14 -6.50
CA HIS A 213 -3.42 16.26 -5.63
C HIS A 213 -3.11 15.77 -4.20
N HIS A 214 -3.71 16.39 -3.18
CA HIS A 214 -3.47 16.04 -1.77
C HIS A 214 -4.03 14.67 -1.34
N LEU A 215 -4.92 14.12 -2.15
CA LEU A 215 -5.64 12.87 -1.88
C LEU A 215 -6.05 12.20 -3.18
N SER A 216 -5.76 10.90 -3.29
CA SER A 216 -6.25 10.02 -4.34
C SER A 216 -7.06 8.87 -3.73
N ASP A 217 -8.05 8.39 -4.48
CA ASP A 217 -8.83 7.20 -4.13
C ASP A 217 -8.19 5.88 -4.58
N HIS A 218 -6.95 5.90 -5.08
CA HIS A 218 -6.23 4.74 -5.63
C HIS A 218 -6.36 3.47 -4.77
N ASN A 219 -5.92 3.50 -3.51
CA ASN A 219 -6.01 2.34 -2.61
C ASN A 219 -7.45 1.86 -2.39
N LEU A 220 -8.41 2.80 -2.35
CA LEU A 220 -9.81 2.50 -2.10
C LEU A 220 -10.42 1.81 -3.31
N TRP A 221 -10.19 2.36 -4.50
CA TRP A 221 -10.62 1.74 -5.74
C TRP A 221 -9.96 0.37 -5.93
N ALA A 222 -8.67 0.26 -5.63
CA ALA A 222 -7.94 -1.00 -5.67
C ALA A 222 -8.56 -2.07 -4.76
N ALA A 223 -8.89 -1.71 -3.52
CA ALA A 223 -9.61 -2.59 -2.61
C ALA A 223 -11.00 -2.98 -3.15
N CYS A 224 -11.77 -2.03 -3.70
CA CYS A 224 -13.05 -2.31 -4.35
C CYS A 224 -12.89 -3.34 -5.48
N TYR A 225 -11.85 -3.18 -6.31
CA TYR A 225 -11.56 -4.04 -7.44
C TYR A 225 -11.21 -5.46 -7.00
N ILE A 226 -10.37 -5.61 -5.98
CA ILE A 226 -10.01 -6.91 -5.42
C ILE A 226 -11.23 -7.66 -4.86
N ILE A 227 -12.16 -6.95 -4.21
CA ILE A 227 -13.29 -7.63 -3.56
C ILE A 227 -14.48 -7.86 -4.51
N GLY A 228 -14.65 -7.05 -5.55
CA GLY A 228 -15.86 -7.05 -6.37
C GLY A 228 -15.70 -6.67 -7.84
N GLY A 229 -14.46 -6.51 -8.34
CA GLY A 229 -14.15 -6.23 -9.75
C GLY A 229 -14.40 -7.41 -10.70
N GLU A 230 -13.87 -7.31 -11.92
CA GLU A 230 -14.13 -8.28 -12.99
C GLU A 230 -13.13 -9.46 -13.02
N ASP A 231 -11.91 -9.26 -12.54
CA ASP A 231 -10.82 -10.23 -12.62
C ASP A 231 -10.70 -11.08 -11.34
N ASN A 232 -11.46 -12.18 -11.28
CA ASN A 232 -11.49 -13.12 -10.14
C ASN A 232 -11.71 -12.44 -8.78
N PRO A 233 -12.75 -11.63 -8.61
CA PRO A 233 -13.00 -10.90 -7.37
C PRO A 233 -13.23 -11.83 -6.17
N LEU A 234 -12.77 -11.41 -5.00
CA LEU A 234 -12.80 -12.23 -3.78
C LEU A 234 -14.23 -12.62 -3.36
N LEU A 235 -15.23 -11.73 -3.49
CA LEU A 235 -16.57 -11.96 -2.95
C LEU A 235 -17.56 -12.58 -3.94
N TYR A 236 -17.23 -12.67 -5.23
CA TYR A 236 -18.10 -13.33 -6.20
C TYR A 236 -17.75 -14.82 -6.42
N PRO A 237 -18.76 -15.65 -6.74
CA PRO A 237 -20.18 -15.33 -6.71
C PRO A 237 -20.70 -15.19 -5.27
N ILE A 238 -21.56 -14.20 -5.02
CA ILE A 238 -22.26 -14.07 -3.73
C ILE A 238 -23.25 -15.24 -3.57
N PRO A 239 -23.20 -16.02 -2.47
CA PRO A 239 -24.11 -17.14 -2.26
C PRO A 239 -25.58 -16.71 -2.32
N LYS A 240 -26.42 -17.49 -2.99
CA LYS A 240 -27.85 -17.17 -3.19
C LYS A 240 -28.59 -16.92 -1.87
N SER A 241 -28.27 -17.68 -0.82
CA SER A 241 -28.85 -17.51 0.52
C SER A 241 -28.50 -16.16 1.15
N ILE A 242 -27.25 -15.72 0.97
CA ILE A 242 -26.79 -14.41 1.42
C ILE A 242 -27.45 -13.32 0.59
N ASN A 243 -27.44 -13.43 -0.74
CA ASN A 243 -28.01 -12.40 -1.61
C ASN A 243 -29.52 -12.20 -1.38
N ALA A 244 -30.25 -13.26 -1.06
CA ALA A 244 -31.68 -13.17 -0.70
C ALA A 244 -31.92 -12.40 0.62
N THR A 245 -30.99 -12.50 1.58
CA THR A 245 -31.14 -11.89 2.92
C THR A 245 -30.46 -10.51 3.02
N ARG A 246 -29.43 -10.30 2.20
CA ARG A 246 -28.53 -9.14 2.19
C ARG A 246 -28.29 -8.67 0.73
N PRO A 247 -29.36 -8.29 -0.01
CA PRO A 247 -29.25 -7.93 -1.42
C PRO A 247 -28.46 -6.63 -1.67
N HIS A 248 -28.25 -5.82 -0.63
CA HIS A 248 -27.56 -4.54 -0.75
C HIS A 248 -26.04 -4.68 -0.91
N LEU A 249 -25.45 -5.84 -0.59
CA LEU A 249 -24.00 -6.03 -0.73
C LEU A 249 -23.56 -5.84 -2.19
N ASP A 250 -24.22 -6.53 -3.11
CA ASP A 250 -23.91 -6.48 -4.54
C ASP A 250 -23.97 -5.04 -5.08
N LYS A 251 -25.03 -4.31 -4.72
CA LYS A 251 -25.18 -2.89 -5.08
C LYS A 251 -24.04 -2.04 -4.53
N LEU A 252 -23.63 -2.25 -3.28
CA LEU A 252 -22.54 -1.49 -2.68
C LEU A 252 -21.19 -1.80 -3.34
N LEU A 253 -20.92 -3.06 -3.71
CA LEU A 253 -19.70 -3.44 -4.44
C LEU A 253 -19.63 -2.74 -5.81
N ILE A 254 -20.75 -2.71 -6.54
CA ILE A 254 -20.86 -1.98 -7.81
C ILE A 254 -20.69 -0.47 -7.61
N GLU A 255 -21.29 0.10 -6.56
CA GLU A 255 -21.12 1.52 -6.20
C GLU A 255 -19.64 1.81 -5.87
N CYS A 256 -18.93 0.89 -5.21
CA CYS A 256 -17.50 1.04 -4.87
C CYS A 256 -16.64 1.26 -6.12
N LEU A 257 -16.91 0.48 -7.18
CA LEU A 257 -16.17 0.54 -8.43
C LEU A 257 -16.46 1.81 -9.23
N ASN A 258 -17.68 2.34 -9.15
CA ASN A 258 -18.20 3.36 -10.08
C ASN A 258 -18.50 4.72 -9.44
N SER A 259 -18.46 4.85 -8.11
CA SER A 259 -18.82 6.09 -7.41
C SER A 259 -17.74 7.17 -7.52
N ASP A 260 -18.17 8.43 -7.59
CA ASP A 260 -17.30 9.61 -7.47
C ASP A 260 -16.79 9.85 -6.03
N ASP A 261 -17.44 9.26 -5.02
CA ASP A 261 -17.06 9.38 -3.60
C ASP A 261 -16.85 8.00 -2.96
N ARG A 262 -15.77 7.32 -3.38
CA ARG A 262 -15.39 5.99 -2.88
C ARG A 262 -15.11 5.97 -1.39
N PHE A 263 -14.67 7.09 -0.81
CA PHE A 263 -14.43 7.21 0.63
C PHE A 263 -15.69 6.93 1.44
N LYS A 264 -16.81 7.56 1.04
CA LYS A 264 -18.11 7.34 1.67
C LYS A 264 -18.63 5.93 1.41
N THR A 265 -18.50 5.44 0.18
CA THR A 265 -18.99 4.10 -0.18
C THR A 265 -18.25 2.99 0.56
N LEU A 266 -16.93 3.10 0.68
CA LEU A 266 -16.10 2.13 1.39
C LEU A 266 -16.46 2.06 2.88
N ALA A 267 -16.71 3.21 3.53
CA ALA A 267 -17.20 3.24 4.91
C ALA A 267 -18.56 2.53 5.08
N LYS A 268 -19.49 2.71 4.12
CA LYS A 268 -20.77 1.97 4.12
C LYS A 268 -20.54 0.46 3.98
N ILE A 269 -19.64 0.03 3.09
CA ILE A 269 -19.33 -1.38 2.87
C ILE A 269 -18.70 -1.99 4.12
N GLN A 270 -17.71 -1.34 4.72
CA GLN A 270 -17.08 -1.82 5.96
C GLN A 270 -18.10 -2.02 7.08
N HIS A 271 -19.02 -1.05 7.26
CA HIS A 271 -20.10 -1.17 8.24
C HIS A 271 -21.05 -2.33 7.89
N TYR A 272 -21.52 -2.40 6.64
CA TYR A 272 -22.42 -3.46 6.18
C TYR A 272 -21.81 -4.86 6.35
N ILE A 273 -20.53 -5.02 5.99
CA ILE A 273 -19.79 -6.28 6.18
C ILE A 273 -19.66 -6.62 7.68
N SER A 274 -19.40 -5.64 8.54
CA SER A 274 -19.32 -5.85 9.99
C SER A 274 -20.64 -6.35 10.57
N ASP A 275 -21.76 -5.76 10.14
CA ASP A 275 -23.09 -6.20 10.54
C ASP A 275 -23.38 -7.63 10.07
N MET A 276 -23.01 -7.96 8.83
CA MET A 276 -23.14 -9.32 8.32
C MET A 276 -22.32 -10.34 9.13
N LEU A 277 -21.08 -10.01 9.49
CA LEU A 277 -20.18 -10.91 10.21
C LEU A 277 -20.63 -11.22 11.65
N THR A 278 -21.40 -10.32 12.26
CA THR A 278 -21.99 -10.47 13.60
C THR A 278 -23.37 -11.12 13.58
N ASP A 279 -24.00 -11.24 12.41
CA ASP A 279 -25.31 -11.87 12.26
C ASP A 279 -25.22 -13.40 12.31
N GLU A 280 -25.52 -13.97 13.48
CA GLU A 280 -25.56 -15.41 13.71
C GLU A 280 -26.58 -16.15 12.84
N LYS A 281 -27.62 -15.46 12.32
CA LYS A 281 -28.60 -16.10 11.43
C LYS A 281 -28.02 -16.37 10.04
N LEU A 282 -27.03 -15.59 9.61
CA LEU A 282 -26.38 -15.75 8.31
C LEU A 282 -25.35 -16.89 8.31
N PHE A 283 -24.65 -17.06 9.43
CA PHE A 283 -23.47 -17.93 9.48
C PHE A 283 -23.49 -18.98 10.59
N GLY A 284 -24.56 -19.05 11.39
CA GLY A 284 -24.64 -19.85 12.60
C GLY A 284 -23.80 -19.27 13.75
N SER A 285 -24.13 -19.63 14.99
CA SER A 285 -23.27 -19.33 16.14
C SER A 285 -21.92 -20.04 15.93
N ALA A 286 -20.83 -19.30 15.85
CA ALA A 286 -19.51 -19.90 15.92
C ALA A 286 -19.39 -20.50 17.34
N SER A 287 -19.39 -21.82 17.44
CA SER A 287 -19.01 -22.48 18.69
C SER A 287 -17.58 -22.08 18.98
N VAL A 288 -17.41 -21.29 20.04
CA VAL A 288 -16.11 -21.01 20.63
C VAL A 288 -15.48 -22.37 20.96
N ARG A 289 -14.42 -22.73 20.24
CA ARG A 289 -13.45 -23.75 20.64
C ARG A 289 -12.07 -23.14 20.57
#